data_AF-A0A8J2LD60-F1
#
_entry.id   AF-A0A8J2LD60-F1
#
_cell.length_a   1.000
_cell.length_b   1.000
_cell.length_c   1.000
_cell.angle_alpha   90.00
_cell.angle_beta   90.00
_cell.angle_gamma   90.00
#
_symmetry.space_group_name_H-M   'P 1'
#
loop_
_entity.id
_entity.type
_entity.pdbx_description
1 polymer ?
#
loop_
_entity_poly.entity_id
_entity_poly.type
_entity_poly.pdbx_seq_one_letter_code
_entity_poly.pdbx_strand_id
1 'polypeptide(L)'
;MNNLAELLCATAVILFALEGAWSLPKSRNPSASYLSSLETQEDQNSIEPLNKMCLTRDDCSASSCCTVGMMRYSIPTCLPMGQLGDSCIPENSPRNFTLSYPNGEKLSTIDSFSLLCPCAPGLHCDENINSCIERDSAEGN
;
A
#
# COMPACT_ATOMS: atom_id res chain seq x y z
N MET A 1 21.67 -0.03 -49.16
CA MET A 1 20.65 -0.20 -48.09
C MET A 1 20.84 -1.63 -47.57
N ASN A 2 21.94 -1.97 -46.87
CA ASN A 2 22.30 -1.67 -45.47
C ASN A 2 21.12 -2.02 -44.55
N ASN A 3 21.14 -2.92 -43.57
CA ASN A 3 22.11 -3.86 -42.97
C ASN A 3 21.22 -4.90 -42.22
N LEU A 4 21.44 -6.21 -42.24
CA LEU A 4 22.49 -6.96 -41.54
C LEU A 4 22.68 -6.51 -40.07
N ALA A 5 21.67 -6.73 -39.22
CA ALA A 5 21.81 -6.54 -37.76
C ALA A 5 20.97 -7.52 -36.90
N GLU A 6 20.50 -8.64 -37.45
CA GLU A 6 19.71 -9.67 -36.73
C GLU A 6 20.57 -10.86 -36.24
N LEU A 7 21.91 -10.78 -36.23
CA LEU A 7 22.74 -11.98 -36.10
C LEU A 7 23.93 -11.91 -35.11
N LEU A 8 23.85 -11.11 -34.03
CA LEU A 8 24.95 -11.02 -33.06
C LEU A 8 24.47 -10.90 -31.59
N CYS A 9 23.78 -11.91 -31.07
CA CYS A 9 23.60 -12.06 -29.60
C CYS A 9 24.04 -13.44 -29.06
N ALA A 10 24.57 -14.33 -29.90
CA ALA A 10 24.78 -15.74 -29.53
C ALA A 10 26.24 -16.16 -29.27
N THR A 11 27.21 -15.24 -29.14
CA THR A 11 28.65 -15.61 -29.09
C THR A 11 29.46 -15.06 -27.91
N ALA A 12 28.84 -14.51 -26.87
CA ALA A 12 29.56 -13.98 -25.69
C ALA A 12 29.61 -14.96 -24.48
N VAL A 13 29.56 -16.28 -24.72
CA VAL A 13 29.60 -17.31 -23.65
C VAL A 13 31.00 -17.88 -23.40
N ILE A 14 32.03 -17.50 -24.16
CA ILE A 14 33.34 -18.15 -24.07
C ILE A 14 34.41 -17.07 -24.03
N LEU A 15 34.93 -16.74 -22.84
CA LEU A 15 36.30 -16.21 -22.56
C LEU A 15 36.47 -15.53 -21.18
N PHE A 16 35.95 -16.10 -20.09
CA PHE A 16 36.39 -15.72 -18.72
C PHE A 16 36.59 -16.97 -17.86
N ALA A 17 37.45 -17.87 -18.33
CA ALA A 17 38.09 -18.87 -17.49
C ALA A 17 39.58 -18.59 -17.58
N LEU A 18 40.18 -18.09 -16.49
CA LEU A 18 41.55 -18.35 -16.03
C LEU A 18 41.92 -17.36 -14.92
N GLU A 19 42.29 -17.93 -13.77
CA GLU A 19 43.19 -17.39 -12.73
C GLU A 19 42.63 -16.36 -11.73
N GLY A 20 42.47 -16.81 -10.49
CA GLY A 20 42.28 -15.94 -9.35
C GLY A 20 41.93 -16.72 -8.09
N ALA A 21 42.94 -17.10 -7.32
CA ALA A 21 42.82 -17.77 -6.03
C ALA A 21 42.11 -16.88 -5.00
N TRP A 22 41.03 -17.37 -4.38
CA TRP A 22 40.38 -16.71 -3.24
C TRP A 22 40.56 -17.57 -1.98
N SER A 23 41.38 -17.04 -1.07
CA SER A 23 41.61 -17.53 0.27
C SER A 23 40.32 -17.54 1.10
N LEU A 24 40.11 -18.61 1.87
CA LEU A 24 39.08 -18.72 2.91
C LEU A 24 39.48 -17.88 4.13
N PRO A 25 38.68 -16.89 4.58
CA PRO A 25 38.84 -16.34 5.92
C PRO A 25 38.14 -17.24 6.94
N LYS A 26 38.92 -17.66 7.93
CA LYS A 26 38.48 -18.32 9.17
C LYS A 26 38.23 -17.25 10.23
N SER A 27 37.00 -17.11 10.74
CA SER A 27 36.75 -16.46 12.04
C SER A 27 35.32 -16.76 12.50
N ARG A 28 35.10 -17.62 13.49
CA ARG A 28 35.14 -17.39 14.96
C ARG A 28 33.94 -16.54 15.45
N ASN A 29 32.93 -17.24 15.97
CA ASN A 29 31.84 -16.78 16.85
C ASN A 29 32.44 -16.30 18.21
N PRO A 30 31.74 -15.62 19.16
CA PRO A 30 30.43 -14.93 19.17
C PRO A 30 30.50 -13.51 19.84
N SER A 31 29.34 -12.89 20.04
CA SER A 31 29.00 -11.82 21.00
C SER A 31 29.11 -10.33 20.58
N ALA A 32 27.99 -9.64 20.84
CA ALA A 32 27.85 -8.20 21.09
C ALA A 32 28.02 -7.22 19.91
N SER A 33 27.01 -7.16 19.03
CA SER A 33 26.67 -5.95 18.27
C SER A 33 25.30 -6.08 17.60
N TYR A 34 24.24 -6.31 18.39
CA TYR A 34 22.84 -6.32 17.92
C TYR A 34 22.15 -4.96 18.18
N LEU A 35 22.91 -3.88 18.13
CA LEU A 35 22.41 -2.50 18.25
C LEU A 35 23.09 -1.66 17.18
N SER A 36 22.66 -1.80 15.93
CA SER A 36 23.02 -0.85 14.86
C SER A 36 22.14 -0.97 13.60
N SER A 37 20.84 -1.24 13.73
CA SER A 37 19.93 -1.24 12.56
C SER A 37 18.70 -0.35 12.75
N LEU A 38 18.80 0.68 13.60
CA LEU A 38 17.98 1.90 13.49
C LEU A 38 18.68 2.81 12.48
N GLU A 39 18.72 2.39 11.22
CA GLU A 39 19.10 3.25 10.10
C GLU A 39 17.87 3.41 9.22
N THR A 40 17.35 4.63 9.27
CA THR A 40 16.44 5.24 8.32
C THR A 40 16.87 4.95 6.88
N GLN A 41 16.06 4.18 6.15
CA GLN A 41 16.10 4.13 4.69
C GLN A 41 14.83 4.79 4.14
N GLU A 42 14.94 6.11 3.94
CA GLU A 42 14.17 6.85 2.96
C GLU A 42 14.60 6.34 1.57
N ASP A 43 13.85 5.40 1.01
CA ASP A 43 13.98 5.02 -0.39
C ASP A 43 12.91 5.75 -1.19
N GLN A 44 13.39 6.66 -2.04
CA GLN A 44 12.62 7.54 -2.90
C GLN A 44 12.14 6.77 -4.13
N ASN A 45 11.25 5.80 -3.91
CA ASN A 45 10.45 5.22 -4.97
C ASN A 45 8.99 5.36 -4.54
N SER A 46 8.26 6.21 -5.26
CA SER A 46 6.92 6.72 -4.93
C SER A 46 5.84 5.64 -4.99
N ILE A 47 5.89 4.71 -4.04
CA ILE A 47 4.79 3.84 -3.66
C ILE A 47 4.35 4.36 -2.30
N GLU A 48 3.29 5.19 -2.28
CA GLU A 48 2.61 5.54 -1.02
C GLU A 48 2.31 4.23 -0.28
N PRO A 49 2.78 4.04 0.96
CA PRO A 49 2.53 2.81 1.67
C PRO A 49 1.01 2.70 1.90
N LEU A 50 0.41 1.65 1.33
CA LEU A 50 -1.03 1.32 1.41
C LEU A 50 -1.57 1.13 2.85
N ASN A 51 -0.75 1.38 3.87
CA ASN A 51 -1.07 1.26 5.28
C ASN A 51 -0.42 2.40 6.08
N LYS A 52 -0.36 3.60 5.49
CA LYS A 52 0.05 4.82 6.21
C LYS A 52 -1.00 5.16 7.28
N MET A 53 -0.56 5.50 8.49
CA MET A 53 -1.45 6.00 9.54
C MET A 53 -2.08 7.34 9.14
N CYS A 54 -3.35 7.55 9.47
CA CYS A 54 -4.08 8.80 9.20
C CYS A 54 -4.91 9.24 10.40
N LEU A 55 -5.26 10.53 10.46
CA LEU A 55 -6.21 11.09 11.42
C LEU A 55 -7.36 11.81 10.71
N THR A 56 -7.10 12.30 9.51
CA THR A 56 -8.05 13.02 8.68
C THR A 56 -8.02 12.46 7.27
N ARG A 57 -9.05 12.77 6.49
CA ARG A 57 -9.07 12.45 5.06
C ARG A 57 -7.88 13.03 4.30
N ASP A 58 -7.44 14.24 4.68
CA ASP A 58 -6.39 14.98 3.97
C ASP A 58 -4.97 14.42 4.21
N ASP A 59 -4.82 13.51 5.18
CA ASP A 59 -3.57 12.78 5.38
C ASP A 59 -3.31 11.74 4.28
N CYS A 60 -4.34 11.40 3.52
CA CYS A 60 -4.33 10.41 2.45
C CYS A 60 -4.36 11.09 1.06
N SER A 61 -3.88 10.38 0.03
CA SER A 61 -3.97 10.82 -1.37
C SER A 61 -5.43 10.95 -1.84
N ALA A 62 -5.66 11.69 -2.94
CA ALA A 62 -6.99 11.90 -3.51
C ALA A 62 -7.73 10.62 -3.96
N SER A 63 -7.01 9.53 -4.20
CA SER A 63 -7.54 8.21 -4.58
C SER A 63 -7.65 7.24 -3.39
N SER A 64 -7.52 7.75 -2.17
CA SER A 64 -7.55 6.97 -0.93
C SER A 64 -8.35 7.69 0.15
N CYS A 65 -8.72 6.98 1.20
CA CYS A 65 -9.44 7.53 2.34
C CYS A 65 -8.88 7.00 3.66
N CYS A 66 -9.13 7.73 4.75
CA CYS A 66 -8.79 7.27 6.09
C CYS A 66 -9.85 6.29 6.59
N THR A 67 -9.44 5.09 7.00
CA THR A 67 -10.35 4.05 7.50
C THR A 67 -10.03 3.65 8.93
N VAL A 68 -11.06 3.29 9.69
CA VAL A 68 -10.96 2.71 11.02
C VAL A 68 -11.47 1.27 10.98
N GLY A 69 -10.59 0.34 11.33
CA GLY A 69 -10.94 -1.08 11.38
C GLY A 69 -11.87 -1.43 12.56
N MET A 70 -12.54 -2.58 12.49
CA MET A 70 -13.46 -3.07 13.53
C MET A 70 -12.78 -3.49 14.85
N MET A 71 -11.46 -3.66 14.85
CA MET A 71 -10.73 -4.10 16.04
C MET A 71 -10.68 -2.99 17.09
N ARG A 72 -10.79 -3.35 18.38
CA ARG A 72 -10.85 -2.40 19.52
C ARG A 72 -9.64 -1.44 19.60
N TYR A 73 -8.50 -1.86 19.05
CA TYR A 73 -7.27 -1.08 19.00
C TYR A 73 -6.79 -0.92 17.55
N SER A 74 -7.72 -0.79 16.62
CA SER A 74 -7.38 -0.52 15.21
C SER A 74 -6.59 0.78 15.12
N ILE A 75 -5.59 0.80 14.24
CA ILE A 75 -4.84 2.01 13.91
C ILE A 75 -5.48 2.54 12.62
N PRO A 76 -5.98 3.79 12.60
CA PRO A 76 -6.58 4.33 11.40
C PRO A 76 -5.54 4.40 10.27
N THR A 77 -5.93 3.96 9.08
CA THR A 77 -5.00 3.77 7.97
C THR A 77 -5.60 4.21 6.64
N CYS A 78 -4.75 4.77 5.78
CA CYS A 78 -5.12 5.14 4.41
C CYS A 78 -5.30 3.89 3.56
N LEU A 79 -6.50 3.69 3.03
CA LEU A 79 -6.83 2.62 2.09
C LEU A 79 -7.25 3.19 0.73
N PRO A 80 -7.07 2.47 -0.38
CA PRO A 80 -7.49 2.91 -1.69
C PRO A 80 -9.03 2.93 -1.78
N MET A 81 -9.57 3.84 -2.59
CA MET A 81 -11.00 3.84 -2.92
C MET A 81 -11.37 2.59 -3.72
N GLY A 82 -12.59 2.07 -3.50
CA GLY A 82 -13.10 0.88 -4.19
C GLY A 82 -13.27 1.11 -5.69
N GLN A 83 -12.71 0.22 -6.50
CA GLN A 83 -12.83 0.22 -7.95
C GLN A 83 -14.08 -0.55 -8.41
N LEU A 84 -14.37 -0.51 -9.70
CA LEU A 84 -15.51 -1.23 -10.28
C LEU A 84 -15.47 -2.73 -9.91
N GLY A 85 -16.56 -3.24 -9.33
CA GLY A 85 -16.69 -4.61 -8.87
C GLY A 85 -16.08 -4.90 -7.49
N ASP A 86 -15.38 -3.95 -6.87
CA ASP A 86 -14.88 -4.13 -5.50
C ASP A 86 -16.04 -4.13 -4.50
N SER A 87 -15.88 -4.92 -3.43
CA SER A 87 -16.83 -4.91 -2.33
C SER A 87 -16.85 -3.56 -1.62
N CYS A 88 -18.04 -3.11 -1.27
CA CYS A 88 -18.27 -1.85 -0.58
C CYS A 88 -19.28 -2.02 0.56
N ILE A 89 -19.33 -1.03 1.45
CA ILE A 89 -20.31 -0.97 2.53
C ILE A 89 -21.35 0.08 2.14
N PRO A 90 -22.63 -0.32 1.92
CA PRO A 90 -23.72 0.62 1.69
C PRO A 90 -23.82 1.65 2.82
N GLU A 91 -24.15 2.89 2.47
CA GLU A 91 -24.33 3.99 3.44
C GLU A 91 -23.12 4.23 4.37
N ASN A 92 -21.90 3.87 3.94
CA ASN A 92 -20.66 4.12 4.68
C ASN A 92 -20.25 5.59 4.57
N SER A 93 -21.00 6.46 5.23
CA SER A 93 -20.72 7.90 5.30
C SER A 93 -19.50 8.20 6.17
N PRO A 94 -18.70 9.23 5.83
CA PRO A 94 -17.59 9.66 6.67
C PRO A 94 -18.08 10.10 8.05
N ARG A 95 -17.37 9.70 9.10
CA ARG A 95 -17.69 10.01 10.49
C ARG A 95 -16.45 10.20 11.34
N ASN A 96 -16.64 10.87 12.47
CA ASN A 96 -15.58 11.07 13.45
C ASN A 96 -15.53 9.89 14.41
N PHE A 97 -14.33 9.37 14.69
CA PHE A 97 -14.12 8.32 15.68
C PHE A 97 -13.25 8.81 16.82
N THR A 98 -13.50 8.31 18.03
CA THR A 98 -12.60 8.48 19.17
C THR A 98 -12.16 7.10 19.64
N LEU A 99 -10.92 6.75 19.36
CA LEU A 99 -10.30 5.48 19.73
C LEU A 99 -9.62 5.63 21.09
N SER A 100 -9.84 4.68 21.98
CA SER A 100 -9.24 4.65 23.32
C SER A 100 -8.34 3.42 23.46
N TYR A 101 -7.06 3.66 23.69
CA TYR A 101 -6.03 2.62 23.79
C TYR A 101 -5.75 2.23 25.24
N PRO A 102 -5.20 1.03 25.51
CA PRO A 102 -5.03 0.51 26.86
C PRO A 102 -4.00 1.28 27.70
N ASN A 103 -3.12 2.06 27.06
CA ASN A 103 -2.19 2.99 27.72
C ASN A 103 -2.88 4.28 28.23
N GLY A 104 -4.18 4.45 27.99
CA GLY A 104 -4.93 5.65 28.34
C GLY A 104 -4.90 6.74 27.27
N GLU A 105 -4.15 6.54 26.18
CA GLU A 105 -4.15 7.46 25.04
C GLU A 105 -5.49 7.41 24.30
N LYS A 106 -5.88 8.56 23.79
CA LYS A 106 -7.06 8.71 22.94
C LYS A 106 -6.66 9.32 21.62
N LEU A 107 -7.16 8.73 20.54
CA LEU A 107 -6.93 9.20 19.18
C LEU A 107 -8.27 9.55 18.55
N SER A 108 -8.41 10.79 18.08
CA SER A 108 -9.61 11.21 17.37
C SER A 108 -9.33 11.30 15.88
N THR A 109 -10.22 10.74 15.08
CA THR A 109 -10.19 10.85 13.62
C THR A 109 -11.36 11.70 13.13
N ILE A 110 -11.16 12.42 12.03
CA ILE A 110 -12.14 13.28 11.40
C ILE A 110 -12.41 12.78 9.99
N ASP A 111 -13.68 12.79 9.57
CA ASP A 111 -14.13 12.40 8.22
C ASP A 111 -13.55 11.05 7.74
N SER A 112 -13.53 10.08 8.65
CA SER A 112 -12.98 8.75 8.39
C SER A 112 -14.08 7.73 8.11
N PHE A 113 -13.74 6.65 7.44
CA PHE A 113 -14.67 5.60 7.03
C PHE A 113 -14.52 4.35 7.90
N SER A 114 -15.59 3.57 8.01
CA SER A 114 -15.52 2.28 8.70
C SER A 114 -15.04 1.21 7.74
N LEU A 115 -14.00 0.46 8.10
CA LEU A 115 -13.47 -0.73 7.38
C LEU A 115 -12.97 -0.54 5.95
N LEU A 116 -13.79 0.02 5.06
CA LEU A 116 -13.54 0.17 3.64
C LEU A 116 -13.72 1.62 3.25
N CYS A 117 -12.99 2.03 2.21
CA CYS A 117 -13.22 3.30 1.56
C CYS A 117 -14.49 3.28 0.72
N PRO A 118 -15.07 4.46 0.43
CA PRO A 118 -16.14 4.55 -0.55
C PRO A 118 -15.62 4.16 -1.94
N CYS A 119 -16.55 3.90 -2.84
CA CYS A 119 -16.22 3.69 -4.25
C CYS A 119 -15.57 4.93 -4.86
N ALA A 120 -14.72 4.72 -5.86
CA ALA A 120 -14.04 5.77 -6.59
C ALA A 120 -15.04 6.76 -7.25
N PRO A 121 -14.60 8.00 -7.56
CA PRO A 121 -15.46 8.98 -8.21
C PRO A 121 -16.10 8.44 -9.50
N GLY A 122 -17.42 8.57 -9.63
CA GLY A 122 -18.18 8.05 -10.78
C GLY A 122 -18.88 6.72 -10.49
N LEU A 123 -18.46 6.01 -9.44
CA LEU A 123 -19.08 4.79 -8.98
C LEU A 123 -20.04 5.06 -7.81
N HIS A 124 -20.90 4.09 -7.53
CA HIS A 124 -21.74 4.04 -6.34
C HIS A 124 -21.77 2.60 -5.79
N CYS A 125 -22.05 2.45 -4.50
CA CYS A 125 -22.14 1.15 -3.85
C CYS A 125 -23.56 0.60 -4.01
N ASP A 126 -23.73 -0.48 -4.78
CA ASP A 126 -25.04 -1.12 -4.88
C ASP A 126 -25.37 -1.88 -3.58
N GLU A 127 -26.54 -1.61 -3.02
CA GLU A 127 -26.96 -2.18 -1.74
C GLU A 127 -27.37 -3.67 -1.84
N ASN A 128 -27.73 -4.14 -3.03
CA ASN A 128 -28.19 -5.51 -3.24
C ASN A 128 -27.01 -6.48 -3.36
N ILE A 129 -25.93 -6.05 -4.01
CA ILE A 129 -24.73 -6.87 -4.25
C ILE A 129 -23.50 -6.42 -3.46
N ASN A 130 -23.58 -5.34 -2.68
CA ASN A 130 -22.48 -4.76 -1.89
C ASN A 130 -21.21 -4.56 -2.72
N SER A 131 -21.36 -4.09 -3.96
CA SER A 131 -20.24 -3.90 -4.89
C SER A 131 -20.33 -2.54 -5.57
N CYS A 132 -19.17 -1.99 -5.90
CA CYS A 132 -19.07 -0.73 -6.62
C CYS A 132 -19.48 -0.92 -8.09
N ILE A 133 -20.50 -0.19 -8.51
CA ILE A 133 -21.02 -0.19 -9.89
C ILE A 133 -20.94 1.22 -10.50
N GLU A 134 -21.01 1.32 -11.82
CA GLU A 134 -21.16 2.60 -12.50
C GLU A 134 -22.50 3.24 -12.12
N ARG A 135 -22.53 4.57 -12.02
CA ARG A 135 -23.82 5.27 -11.90
C ARG A 135 -24.51 5.25 -13.26
N ASP A 136 -25.40 4.28 -13.45
CA ASP A 136 -26.32 4.29 -14.57
C ASP A 136 -27.12 5.59 -14.53
N SER A 137 -26.83 6.49 -15.46
CA SER A 137 -27.39 7.86 -15.49
C SER A 137 -28.85 7.89 -15.97
N ALA A 138 -29.63 6.84 -15.72
CA ALA A 138 -30.98 6.71 -16.24
C ALA A 138 -31.88 5.86 -15.34
N GLU A 139 -32.56 6.51 -14.40
CA GLU A 139 -33.98 6.21 -14.19
C GLU A 139 -34.72 7.48 -13.75
N GLY A 140 -34.83 8.40 -14.71
CA GLY A 140 -35.94 9.35 -14.73
C GLY A 140 -37.12 8.68 -15.44
N ASN A 141 -38.17 8.36 -14.68
CA ASN A 141 -39.52 8.18 -15.21
C ASN A 141 -40.53 8.68 -14.17
#